data_AF-A0A072N9B4-F1
#
_entry.id   AF-A0A072N9B4-F1
#
_cell.length_a   1.000
_cell.length_b   1.000
_cell.length_c   1.000
_cell.angle_alpha   90.00
_cell.angle_beta   90.00
_cell.angle_gamma   90.00
#
_symmetry.space_group_name_H-M   'P 1'
#
loop_
_entity.id
_entity.type
_entity.pdbx_description
1 polymer ?
#
loop_
_entity_poly.entity_id
_entity_poly.type
_entity_poly.pdbx_seq_one_letter_code
_entity_poly.pdbx_strand_id
1 'polypeptide(L)'
;MADSSQRASLTVTVLAAPAPPAPAPSTDPFSITVVFAPGSTLTPAQQAAFSQAAERRAQVIAAGLPDVPSVQISTGARVTVDDLLIVASSVPIDGPGKVLGQAGPRQVRPGTTLPLWGEMQFDAADLASLEANGTLWDKFLAANATPCASATQVRYTGTAGLAQYRALGGLAPAVPVEDSYSEGTKCGHWKKAVFGAELMTGFVSRGHMPLSRLTLGALADLGYSVDYAAADAYALANVAAQGLETFPIVERLITPDGLRDVPHEH
;
A
#
# COMPACT_ATOMS: atom_id res chain seq x y z
N MET A 1 -13.01 57.37 -8.73
CA MET A 1 -11.98 56.75 -7.86
C MET A 1 -12.73 56.21 -6.66
N ALA A 2 -12.88 54.89 -6.55
CA ALA A 2 -13.62 54.25 -5.47
C ALA A 2 -12.65 53.85 -4.36
N ASP A 3 -13.00 54.23 -3.14
CA ASP A 3 -12.28 54.02 -1.88
C ASP A 3 -12.07 52.51 -1.63
N SER A 4 -10.81 52.10 -1.54
CA SER A 4 -10.37 50.71 -1.35
C SER A 4 -10.26 50.28 0.12
N SER A 5 -10.75 51.07 1.07
CA SER A 5 -10.50 50.86 2.50
C SER A 5 -11.59 50.13 3.31
N GLN A 6 -12.62 49.55 2.68
CA GLN A 6 -13.61 48.70 3.39
C GLN A 6 -13.75 47.30 2.76
N ARG A 7 -12.80 46.41 3.06
CA ARG A 7 -13.07 44.96 3.03
C ARG A 7 -13.08 44.47 4.47
N ALA A 8 -14.28 44.21 4.99
CA ALA A 8 -14.44 43.49 6.24
C ALA A 8 -13.78 42.11 6.09
N SER A 9 -12.69 41.87 6.83
CA SER A 9 -12.03 40.58 6.88
C SER A 9 -12.83 39.68 7.83
N LEU A 10 -13.64 38.79 7.27
CA LEU A 10 -14.24 37.69 8.01
C LEU A 10 -13.19 36.61 8.21
N THR A 11 -12.52 36.63 9.36
CA THR A 11 -11.64 35.53 9.78
C THR A 11 -12.52 34.38 10.26
N VAL A 12 -12.92 33.48 9.36
CA VAL A 12 -13.49 32.19 9.75
C VAL A 12 -12.33 31.34 10.25
N THR A 13 -12.24 31.17 11.57
CA THR A 13 -11.40 30.12 12.14
C THR A 13 -12.10 28.79 11.85
N VAL A 14 -11.71 28.13 10.76
CA VAL A 14 -12.09 26.73 10.54
C VAL A 14 -11.33 25.91 11.58
N LEU A 15 -11.98 25.61 12.70
CA LEU A 15 -11.55 24.51 13.55
C LEU A 15 -11.61 23.26 12.66
N ALA A 16 -10.45 22.68 12.34
CA ALA A 16 -10.40 21.37 11.73
C ALA A 16 -11.29 20.44 12.55
N ALA A 17 -12.31 19.86 11.92
CA ALA A 17 -13.12 18.85 12.59
C ALA A 17 -12.15 17.77 13.10
N PRO A 18 -12.26 17.33 14.37
CA PRO A 18 -11.46 16.21 14.85
C PRO A 18 -11.63 15.06 13.86
N ALA A 19 -10.52 14.44 13.48
CA ALA A 19 -10.55 13.25 12.63
C ALA A 19 -11.60 12.29 13.21
N PRO A 20 -12.45 11.68 12.37
CA PRO A 20 -13.39 10.67 12.85
C PRO A 20 -12.62 9.67 13.70
N PRO A 21 -13.13 9.28 14.89
CA PRO A 21 -12.46 8.26 15.68
C PRO A 21 -12.26 7.03 14.80
N ALA A 22 -11.05 6.47 14.83
CA ALA A 22 -10.79 5.19 14.18
C ALA A 22 -11.91 4.22 14.58
N PRO A 23 -12.51 3.46 13.64
CA PRO A 23 -13.52 2.48 14.00
C PRO A 23 -12.98 1.62 15.13
N ALA A 24 -13.80 1.39 16.16
CA ALA A 24 -13.38 0.58 17.29
C ALA A 24 -12.92 -0.79 16.75
N PRO A 25 -11.68 -1.23 17.07
CA PRO A 25 -11.19 -2.52 16.61
C PRO A 25 -12.17 -3.60 17.07
N SER A 26 -12.50 -4.52 16.17
CA SER A 26 -13.25 -5.70 16.57
C SER A 26 -12.32 -6.62 17.40
N THR A 27 -12.91 -7.43 18.26
CA THR A 27 -12.14 -8.30 19.19
C THR A 27 -11.63 -9.59 18.54
N ASP A 28 -12.01 -9.83 17.28
CA ASP A 28 -11.55 -10.95 16.48
C ASP A 28 -10.26 -10.62 15.71
N PRO A 29 -9.50 -11.66 15.30
CA PRO A 29 -8.29 -11.48 14.51
C PRO A 29 -8.59 -10.89 13.13
N PHE A 30 -7.65 -10.11 12.60
CA PHE A 30 -7.78 -9.58 11.25
C PHE A 30 -7.86 -10.70 10.20
N SER A 31 -8.72 -10.57 9.21
CA SER A 31 -8.92 -11.53 8.12
C SER A 31 -8.73 -10.89 6.74
N ILE A 32 -8.30 -11.70 5.76
CA ILE A 32 -8.26 -11.28 4.35
C ILE A 32 -8.97 -12.35 3.54
N THR A 33 -10.09 -11.98 2.93
CA THR A 33 -10.85 -12.86 2.05
C THR A 33 -10.38 -12.70 0.61
N VAL A 34 -9.92 -13.79 -0.02
CA VAL A 34 -9.56 -13.80 -1.45
C VAL A 34 -10.67 -14.48 -2.26
N VAL A 35 -11.22 -13.76 -3.24
CA VAL A 35 -12.22 -14.26 -4.19
C VAL A 35 -11.58 -14.37 -5.57
N PHE A 36 -11.57 -15.56 -6.16
CA PHE A 36 -11.06 -15.75 -7.52
C PHE A 36 -12.15 -15.44 -8.55
N ALA A 37 -11.87 -14.49 -9.44
CA ALA A 37 -12.83 -14.04 -10.44
C ALA A 37 -13.21 -15.18 -11.41
N PRO A 38 -14.49 -15.26 -11.83
CA PRO A 38 -14.91 -16.19 -12.88
C PRO A 38 -14.07 -16.03 -14.15
N GLY A 39 -13.61 -17.13 -14.73
CA GLY A 39 -12.79 -17.12 -15.94
C GLY A 39 -11.29 -16.86 -15.70
N SER A 40 -10.85 -16.74 -14.45
CA SER A 40 -9.43 -16.72 -14.11
C SER A 40 -8.75 -18.04 -14.50
N THR A 41 -7.53 -17.93 -15.03
CA THR A 41 -6.66 -19.05 -15.40
C THR A 41 -5.72 -19.52 -14.27
N LEU A 42 -5.90 -19.02 -13.04
CA LEU A 42 -5.06 -19.37 -11.89
C LEU A 42 -5.19 -20.86 -11.54
N THR A 43 -4.07 -21.55 -11.43
CA THR A 43 -4.05 -22.96 -10.98
C THR A 43 -4.38 -23.07 -9.49
N PRO A 44 -4.83 -24.24 -9.00
CA PRO A 44 -5.07 -24.46 -7.57
C PRO A 44 -3.87 -24.14 -6.68
N ALA A 45 -2.65 -24.42 -7.15
CA ALA A 45 -1.43 -24.10 -6.41
C ALA A 45 -1.20 -22.58 -6.29
N GLN A 46 -1.50 -21.81 -7.33
CA GLN A 46 -1.41 -20.35 -7.30
C GLN A 46 -2.51 -19.74 -6.43
N GLN A 47 -3.73 -20.28 -6.49
CA GLN A 47 -4.82 -19.88 -5.59
C GLN A 47 -4.45 -20.12 -4.11
N ALA A 48 -3.81 -21.26 -3.81
CA ALA A 48 -3.29 -21.55 -2.48
C ALA A 48 -2.19 -20.57 -2.07
N ALA A 49 -1.29 -20.18 -2.98
CA ALA A 49 -0.25 -19.18 -2.71
C ALA A 49 -0.86 -17.81 -2.36
N PHE A 50 -1.90 -17.35 -3.07
CA PHE A 50 -2.61 -16.13 -2.71
C PHE A 50 -3.26 -16.21 -1.33
N SER A 51 -3.86 -17.35 -1.01
CA SER A 51 -4.49 -17.58 0.29
C SER A 51 -3.44 -17.57 1.42
N GLN A 52 -2.28 -18.20 1.23
CA GLN A 52 -1.18 -18.18 2.19
C GLN A 52 -0.57 -16.78 2.35
N ALA A 53 -0.43 -16.03 1.26
CA ALA A 53 0.03 -14.65 1.33
C ALA A 53 -0.95 -13.76 2.10
N ALA A 54 -2.26 -13.95 1.89
CA ALA A 54 -3.33 -13.29 2.62
C ALA A 54 -3.25 -13.62 4.13
N GLU A 55 -3.14 -14.90 4.49
CA GLU A 55 -2.96 -15.34 5.88
C GLU A 55 -1.71 -14.75 6.53
N ARG A 56 -0.57 -14.76 5.83
CA ARG A 56 0.69 -14.20 6.33
C ARG A 56 0.58 -12.71 6.64
N ARG A 57 -0.12 -11.96 5.79
CA ARG A 57 -0.37 -10.52 5.99
C ARG A 57 -1.39 -10.28 7.11
N ALA A 58 -2.42 -11.11 7.21
CA ALA A 58 -3.40 -11.03 8.28
C ALA A 58 -2.76 -11.22 9.66
N GLN A 59 -1.80 -12.13 9.79
CA GLN A 59 -1.09 -12.40 11.05
C GLN A 59 -0.33 -11.20 11.63
N VAL A 60 0.07 -10.21 10.83
CA VAL A 60 0.79 -9.02 11.34
C VAL A 60 -0.15 -7.89 11.74
N ILE A 61 -1.45 -8.01 11.42
CA ILE A 61 -2.48 -7.04 11.77
C ILE A 61 -3.21 -7.59 13.00
N ALA A 62 -3.02 -6.93 14.13
CA ALA A 62 -3.33 -7.46 15.45
C ALA A 62 -4.83 -7.52 15.77
N ALA A 63 -5.66 -6.75 15.07
CA ALA A 63 -7.10 -6.69 15.34
C ALA A 63 -7.88 -6.48 14.05
N GLY A 64 -9.05 -7.10 14.00
CA GLY A 64 -10.04 -6.87 12.96
C GLY A 64 -10.65 -5.46 12.99
N LEU A 65 -11.43 -5.20 11.97
CA LEU A 65 -12.15 -3.99 11.61
C LEU A 65 -13.64 -4.34 11.51
N PRO A 66 -14.55 -3.38 11.75
CA PRO A 66 -15.98 -3.67 11.68
C PRO A 66 -16.44 -4.18 10.31
N ASP A 67 -17.26 -5.23 10.29
CA ASP A 67 -17.89 -5.73 9.06
C ASP A 67 -18.66 -4.64 8.30
N VAL A 68 -18.55 -4.65 6.97
CA VAL A 68 -19.38 -3.80 6.10
C VAL A 68 -20.27 -4.69 5.25
N PRO A 69 -21.60 -4.64 5.45
CA PRO A 69 -22.53 -5.45 4.70
C PRO A 69 -22.79 -4.88 3.30
N SER A 70 -23.25 -5.73 2.39
CA SER A 70 -23.80 -5.36 1.08
C SER A 70 -22.83 -4.61 0.14
N VAL A 71 -21.53 -4.88 0.25
CA VAL A 71 -20.50 -4.35 -0.65
C VAL A 71 -20.63 -5.03 -2.01
N GLN A 72 -20.74 -4.23 -3.06
CA GLN A 72 -20.76 -4.73 -4.44
C GLN A 72 -19.33 -4.83 -4.96
N ILE A 73 -18.91 -6.04 -5.32
CA ILE A 73 -17.56 -6.33 -5.84
C ILE A 73 -17.62 -6.56 -7.36
N SER A 74 -16.46 -6.58 -8.02
CA SER A 74 -16.37 -6.67 -9.49
C SER A 74 -16.85 -7.99 -10.11
N THR A 75 -17.03 -9.05 -9.31
CA THR A 75 -17.71 -10.27 -9.77
C THR A 75 -19.23 -10.07 -9.95
N GLY A 76 -19.76 -8.90 -9.57
CA GLY A 76 -21.20 -8.60 -9.54
C GLY A 76 -21.90 -9.07 -8.27
N ALA A 77 -21.21 -9.80 -7.39
CA ALA A 77 -21.77 -10.25 -6.13
C ALA A 77 -21.92 -9.09 -5.13
N ARG A 78 -22.92 -9.20 -4.25
CA ARG A 78 -23.00 -8.41 -3.01
C ARG A 78 -22.61 -9.29 -1.84
N VAL A 79 -21.62 -8.84 -1.09
CA VAL A 79 -21.02 -9.60 0.02
C VAL A 79 -20.92 -8.73 1.27
N THR A 80 -20.89 -9.37 2.43
CA THR A 80 -20.40 -8.73 3.65
C THR A 80 -18.88 -8.86 3.61
N VAL A 81 -18.20 -7.74 3.77
CA VAL A 81 -16.74 -7.70 3.88
C VAL A 81 -16.38 -7.61 5.36
N ASP A 82 -15.87 -8.72 5.89
CA ASP A 82 -15.03 -8.73 7.08
C ASP A 82 -13.62 -8.29 6.69
N ASP A 83 -13.09 -7.31 7.42
CA ASP A 83 -11.75 -6.73 7.28
C ASP A 83 -11.28 -6.21 5.91
N LEU A 84 -10.90 -7.12 5.01
CA LEU A 84 -10.40 -6.84 3.67
C LEU A 84 -10.79 -7.95 2.70
N LEU A 85 -11.41 -7.57 1.58
CA LEU A 85 -11.65 -8.47 0.46
C LEU A 85 -10.76 -8.14 -0.73
N ILE A 86 -10.17 -9.17 -1.34
CA ILE A 86 -9.39 -9.06 -2.58
C ILE A 86 -10.01 -9.93 -3.66
N VAL A 87 -10.38 -9.34 -4.79
CA VAL A 87 -10.76 -10.09 -5.99
C VAL A 87 -9.51 -10.36 -6.82
N ALA A 88 -9.12 -11.62 -6.94
CA ALA A 88 -7.95 -12.07 -7.68
C ALA A 88 -8.33 -12.65 -9.04
N SER A 89 -7.63 -12.25 -10.09
CA SER A 89 -7.84 -12.78 -11.44
C SER A 89 -6.53 -12.95 -12.19
N SER A 90 -6.55 -13.80 -13.22
CA SER A 90 -5.50 -13.86 -14.22
C SER A 90 -6.15 -13.88 -15.60
N VAL A 91 -5.73 -12.94 -16.44
CA VAL A 91 -6.19 -12.80 -17.84
C VAL A 91 -4.96 -12.51 -18.71
N PRO A 92 -4.98 -12.82 -20.01
CA PRO A 92 -3.93 -12.32 -20.91
C PRO A 92 -4.00 -10.78 -20.92
N ILE A 93 -2.92 -10.10 -20.53
CA ILE A 93 -2.87 -8.62 -20.53
C ILE A 93 -2.18 -8.16 -21.81
N ASP A 94 -0.89 -8.47 -21.97
CA ASP A 94 -0.11 -8.03 -23.13
C ASP A 94 1.02 -8.99 -23.57
N GLY A 95 1.04 -10.19 -22.99
CA GLY A 95 1.97 -11.27 -23.34
C GLY A 95 3.26 -11.22 -22.52
N PRO A 96 4.14 -12.23 -22.66
CA PRO A 96 5.25 -12.44 -21.73
C PRO A 96 6.18 -11.22 -21.56
N GLY A 97 6.52 -10.89 -20.32
CA GLY A 97 7.63 -9.99 -19.97
C GLY A 97 7.34 -8.50 -20.03
N LYS A 98 6.07 -8.08 -20.04
CA LYS A 98 5.65 -6.67 -20.03
C LYS A 98 4.90 -6.32 -18.75
N VAL A 99 3.56 -6.34 -18.74
CA VAL A 99 2.77 -6.04 -17.54
C VAL A 99 2.54 -7.33 -16.76
N LEU A 100 3.23 -7.46 -15.63
CA LEU A 100 3.19 -8.66 -14.79
C LEU A 100 1.84 -8.80 -14.07
N GLY A 101 1.23 -7.67 -13.75
CA GLY A 101 -0.08 -7.57 -13.11
C GLY A 101 -0.39 -6.14 -12.69
N GLN A 102 -1.55 -5.96 -12.09
CA GLN A 102 -2.00 -4.72 -11.46
C GLN A 102 -2.76 -5.06 -10.19
N ALA A 103 -2.53 -4.31 -9.12
CA ALA A 103 -3.33 -4.45 -7.91
C ALA A 103 -3.67 -3.09 -7.30
N GLY A 104 -4.75 -3.05 -6.54
CA GLY A 104 -5.04 -1.88 -5.74
C GLY A 104 -6.40 -1.88 -5.08
N PRO A 105 -6.58 -0.98 -4.09
CA PRO A 105 -7.87 -0.78 -3.47
C PRO A 105 -8.86 -0.27 -4.52
N ARG A 106 -10.08 -0.81 -4.52
CA ARG A 106 -11.20 -0.32 -5.31
C ARG A 106 -12.07 0.62 -4.49
N GLN A 107 -12.15 0.39 -3.19
CA GLN A 107 -12.93 1.20 -2.27
C GLN A 107 -12.26 1.23 -0.90
N VAL A 108 -12.34 2.39 -0.24
CA VAL A 108 -11.94 2.54 1.17
C VAL A 108 -13.14 2.41 2.10
N ARG A 109 -12.87 2.01 3.34
CA ARG A 109 -13.87 1.88 4.39
C ARG A 109 -14.40 3.27 4.79
N PRO A 110 -15.73 3.45 4.90
CA PRO A 110 -16.33 4.75 5.18
C PRO A 110 -15.71 5.45 6.39
N GLY A 111 -15.31 6.71 6.21
CA GLY A 111 -14.72 7.53 7.27
C GLY A 111 -13.26 7.22 7.60
N THR A 112 -12.59 6.34 6.84
CA THR A 112 -11.18 5.97 7.05
C THR A 112 -10.37 6.04 5.75
N THR A 113 -9.07 5.77 5.84
CA THR A 113 -8.19 5.54 4.68
C THR A 113 -7.85 4.06 4.47
N LEU A 114 -8.47 3.16 5.23
CA LEU A 114 -8.22 1.72 5.13
C LEU A 114 -9.00 1.14 3.93
N PRO A 115 -8.42 0.25 3.12
CA PRO A 115 -9.16 -0.52 2.14
C PRO A 115 -10.34 -1.22 2.76
N LEU A 116 -11.45 -1.18 2.04
CA LEU A 116 -12.55 -2.10 2.26
C LEU A 116 -12.38 -3.31 1.35
N TRP A 117 -12.17 -3.07 0.05
CA TRP A 117 -11.87 -4.13 -0.90
C TRP A 117 -11.00 -3.63 -2.05
N GLY A 118 -10.32 -4.56 -2.70
CA GLY A 118 -9.43 -4.31 -3.81
C GLY A 118 -9.43 -5.41 -4.86
N GLU A 119 -8.68 -5.16 -5.91
CA GLU A 119 -8.46 -6.11 -7.00
C GLU A 119 -6.99 -6.40 -7.16
N MET A 120 -6.71 -7.61 -7.62
CA MET A 120 -5.41 -8.02 -8.15
C MET A 120 -5.64 -8.79 -9.45
N GLN A 121 -4.97 -8.38 -10.51
CA GLN A 121 -5.04 -9.01 -11.82
C GLN A 121 -3.63 -9.31 -12.32
N PHE A 122 -3.42 -10.52 -12.81
CA PHE A 122 -2.12 -10.99 -13.27
C PHE A 122 -2.14 -11.33 -14.75
N ASP A 123 -1.04 -11.08 -15.46
CA ASP A 123 -0.88 -11.67 -16.78
C ASP A 123 -0.63 -13.17 -16.63
N ALA A 124 -1.53 -13.97 -17.20
CA ALA A 124 -1.45 -15.43 -17.17
C ALA A 124 -0.13 -15.98 -17.77
N ALA A 125 0.51 -15.24 -18.69
CA ALA A 125 1.80 -15.59 -19.27
C ALA A 125 2.98 -15.39 -18.31
N ASP A 126 2.83 -14.48 -17.36
CA ASP A 126 3.86 -14.08 -16.39
C ASP A 126 3.55 -14.57 -14.98
N LEU A 127 2.56 -15.45 -14.83
CA LEU A 127 2.08 -16.01 -13.56
C LEU A 127 3.15 -16.79 -12.77
N ALA A 128 4.25 -17.18 -13.43
CA ALA A 128 5.43 -17.78 -12.80
C ALA A 128 6.41 -16.73 -12.20
N SER A 129 6.18 -15.46 -12.51
CA SER A 129 6.99 -14.29 -12.15
C SER A 129 6.06 -13.16 -11.71
N LEU A 130 5.40 -13.31 -10.57
CA LEU A 130 4.47 -12.30 -10.06
C LEU A 130 5.01 -11.59 -8.83
N GLU A 131 4.75 -10.27 -8.76
CA GLU A 131 4.08 -9.58 -7.64
C GLU A 131 4.17 -8.03 -7.75
N ALA A 132 3.05 -7.31 -7.45
CA ALA A 132 2.88 -5.94 -6.86
C ALA A 132 1.54 -5.29 -7.35
N ASN A 133 0.91 -4.21 -6.79
CA ASN A 133 0.63 -3.49 -5.52
C ASN A 133 -0.12 -2.13 -5.79
N GLY A 134 -1.12 -1.77 -4.95
CA GLY A 134 -1.71 -0.42 -4.87
C GLY A 134 -1.24 0.38 -3.64
N THR A 135 -1.30 1.72 -3.67
CA THR A 135 -0.63 2.56 -2.65
C THR A 135 -1.57 3.53 -1.92
N LEU A 136 -1.84 3.25 -0.64
CA LEU A 136 -2.65 4.11 0.25
C LEU A 136 -1.81 5.02 1.16
N TRP A 137 -0.52 4.76 1.23
CA TRP A 137 0.47 5.55 1.96
C TRP A 137 0.83 6.89 1.32
N ASP A 138 0.25 7.24 0.18
CA ASP A 138 0.50 8.51 -0.53
C ASP A 138 0.34 9.73 0.38
N LYS A 139 -0.60 9.69 1.32
CA LYS A 139 -0.80 10.77 2.32
C LYS A 139 0.39 11.00 3.25
N PHE A 140 1.29 10.03 3.36
CA PHE A 140 2.53 10.09 4.13
C PHE A 140 3.76 10.31 3.26
N LEU A 141 3.60 10.45 1.94
CA LEU A 141 4.71 10.75 1.04
C LEU A 141 4.97 12.25 0.99
N ALA A 142 6.24 12.60 1.09
CA ALA A 142 6.76 13.92 0.81
C ALA A 142 7.75 13.80 -0.35
N ALA A 143 7.36 14.38 -1.50
CA ALA A 143 8.16 14.41 -2.72
C ALA A 143 8.63 15.85 -3.00
N ASN A 144 9.82 16.00 -3.60
CA ASN A 144 10.37 17.32 -3.97
C ASN A 144 9.85 17.86 -5.33
N ALA A 145 8.93 17.16 -5.98
CA ALA A 145 8.25 17.61 -7.19
C ALA A 145 6.85 16.99 -7.29
N THR A 146 5.98 17.62 -8.09
CA THR A 146 4.62 17.14 -8.40
C THR A 146 4.44 17.13 -9.93
N PRO A 147 3.91 16.05 -10.55
CA PRO A 147 3.52 14.79 -9.92
C PRO A 147 4.74 14.03 -9.38
N CYS A 148 4.52 13.07 -8.47
CA CYS A 148 5.62 12.33 -7.82
C CYS A 148 6.55 11.64 -8.84
N ALA A 149 6.04 11.29 -10.03
CA ALA A 149 6.84 10.79 -11.15
C ALA A 149 8.02 11.71 -11.52
N SER A 150 7.93 13.02 -11.31
CA SER A 150 8.98 14.00 -11.56
C SER A 150 9.95 14.20 -10.40
N ALA A 151 9.68 13.61 -9.23
CA ALA A 151 10.48 13.83 -8.02
C ALA A 151 11.82 13.10 -8.08
N THR A 152 12.90 13.72 -7.62
CA THR A 152 14.22 13.07 -7.49
C THR A 152 14.52 12.66 -6.06
N GLN A 153 13.61 12.98 -5.14
CA GLN A 153 13.66 12.56 -3.76
C GLN A 153 12.23 12.37 -3.26
N VAL A 154 11.93 11.16 -2.78
CA VAL A 154 10.66 10.81 -2.15
C VAL A 154 10.94 10.26 -0.76
N ARG A 155 10.15 10.69 0.21
CA ARG A 155 10.31 10.32 1.62
C ARG A 155 8.97 9.92 2.20
N TYR A 156 8.96 8.89 3.03
CA TYR A 156 7.84 8.54 3.86
C TYR A 156 7.98 9.18 5.24
N THR A 157 6.92 9.86 5.67
CA THR A 157 6.90 10.76 6.84
C THR A 157 6.00 10.27 7.98
N GLY A 158 5.41 9.07 7.84
CA GLY A 158 4.63 8.44 8.91
C GLY A 158 5.46 8.22 10.17
N THR A 159 4.85 8.49 11.32
CA THR A 159 5.50 8.53 12.62
C THR A 159 5.96 7.16 13.10
N ALA A 160 5.11 6.14 12.96
CA ALA A 160 5.38 4.78 13.39
C ALA A 160 6.41 4.11 12.46
N GLY A 161 6.28 4.29 11.15
CA GLY A 161 7.26 3.85 10.15
C GLY A 161 8.64 4.47 10.41
N LEU A 162 8.71 5.79 10.68
CA LEU A 162 9.96 6.46 11.03
C LEU A 162 10.58 5.91 12.32
N ALA A 163 9.77 5.64 13.35
CA ALA A 163 10.26 5.05 14.60
C ALA A 163 10.89 3.67 14.37
N GLN A 164 10.26 2.81 13.56
CA GLN A 164 10.82 1.49 13.23
C GLN A 164 12.06 1.59 12.34
N TYR A 165 12.10 2.54 11.39
CA TYR A 165 13.31 2.83 10.61
C TYR A 165 14.49 3.20 11.51
N ARG A 166 14.27 4.03 12.54
CA ARG A 166 15.29 4.36 13.55
C ARG A 166 15.73 3.15 14.35
N ALA A 167 14.80 2.30 14.78
CA ALA A 167 15.10 1.08 15.51
C ALA A 167 15.98 0.10 14.71
N LEU A 168 15.87 0.12 13.37
CA LEU A 168 16.71 -0.64 12.46
C LEU A 168 18.08 0.01 12.19
N GLY A 169 18.39 1.16 12.80
CA GLY A 169 19.65 1.89 12.62
C GLY A 169 19.63 2.94 11.52
N GLY A 170 18.45 3.28 10.98
CA GLY A 170 18.29 4.28 9.93
C GLY A 170 18.74 5.67 10.36
N LEU A 171 19.48 6.37 9.50
CA LEU A 171 20.08 7.70 9.79
C LEU A 171 19.46 8.85 8.99
N ALA A 172 18.81 8.59 7.86
CA ALA A 172 18.21 9.64 7.03
C ALA A 172 17.05 10.33 7.78
N PRO A 173 16.78 11.64 7.60
CA PRO A 173 15.78 12.37 8.40
C PRO A 173 14.35 11.80 8.29
N ALA A 174 14.04 11.12 7.19
CA ALA A 174 12.80 10.38 6.96
C ALA A 174 13.11 9.09 6.20
N VAL A 175 12.15 8.16 6.13
CA VAL A 175 12.31 6.86 5.48
C VAL A 175 12.42 7.05 3.95
N PRO A 176 13.51 6.62 3.29
CA PRO A 176 13.64 6.75 1.85
C PRO A 176 12.59 5.93 1.07
N VAL A 177 11.94 6.57 0.10
CA VAL A 177 11.02 5.91 -0.85
C VAL A 177 11.69 5.88 -2.22
N GLU A 178 11.33 4.91 -3.05
CA GLU A 178 11.89 4.78 -4.38
C GLU A 178 11.60 6.03 -5.21
N ASP A 179 12.67 6.63 -5.74
CA ASP A 179 12.66 7.88 -6.51
C ASP A 179 13.21 7.67 -7.94
N SER A 180 13.62 6.44 -8.23
CA SER A 180 14.09 6.00 -9.54
C SER A 180 13.02 5.12 -10.23
N TYR A 181 13.28 4.74 -11.49
CA TYR A 181 12.42 3.87 -12.31
C TYR A 181 11.08 4.50 -12.75
N SER A 182 10.24 3.71 -13.46
CA SER A 182 8.99 4.18 -14.06
C SER A 182 7.84 4.25 -13.05
N GLU A 183 6.71 4.74 -13.55
CA GLU A 183 5.39 4.51 -12.96
C GLU A 183 5.24 3.00 -12.66
N GLY A 184 4.91 2.65 -11.42
CA GLY A 184 4.87 1.28 -10.90
C GLY A 184 5.89 0.97 -9.80
N THR A 185 7.12 1.50 -9.88
CA THR A 185 8.14 1.31 -8.82
C THR A 185 8.32 2.59 -7.99
N LYS A 186 8.40 3.72 -8.68
CA LYS A 186 8.65 5.02 -8.08
C LYS A 186 7.47 5.46 -7.21
N CYS A 187 7.75 6.08 -6.08
CA CYS A 187 6.77 6.57 -5.10
C CYS A 187 5.93 5.49 -4.41
N GLY A 188 5.92 4.26 -4.91
CA GLY A 188 5.10 3.17 -4.38
C GLY A 188 5.88 2.08 -3.66
N HIS A 189 7.19 2.23 -3.45
CA HIS A 189 8.01 1.20 -2.83
C HIS A 189 9.11 1.77 -1.95
N TRP A 190 9.58 0.98 -1.00
CA TRP A 190 10.80 1.31 -0.28
C TRP A 190 12.00 1.35 -1.22
N LYS A 191 12.88 2.35 -1.04
CA LYS A 191 14.05 2.57 -1.90
C LYS A 191 14.97 1.35 -1.90
N LYS A 192 15.07 0.64 -3.03
CA LYS A 192 15.77 -0.67 -3.10
C LYS A 192 17.22 -0.57 -2.62
N ALA A 193 17.92 0.49 -3.03
CA ALA A 193 19.32 0.74 -2.68
C ALA A 193 19.57 0.90 -1.17
N VAL A 194 18.52 1.20 -0.38
CA VAL A 194 18.59 1.34 1.08
C VAL A 194 18.11 0.07 1.78
N PHE A 195 17.03 -0.52 1.29
CA PHE A 195 16.31 -1.57 2.01
C PHE A 195 16.60 -3.00 1.51
N GLY A 196 17.33 -3.15 0.40
CA GLY A 196 17.76 -4.46 -0.10
C GLY A 196 16.59 -5.42 -0.29
N ALA A 197 16.59 -6.56 0.40
CA ALA A 197 15.59 -7.61 0.24
C ALA A 197 14.25 -7.37 0.97
N GLU A 198 14.00 -6.20 1.58
CA GLU A 198 12.70 -5.93 2.22
C GLU A 198 11.54 -6.12 1.23
N LEU A 199 10.46 -6.77 1.68
CA LEU A 199 9.35 -7.23 0.86
C LEU A 199 8.68 -6.13 0.02
N MET A 200 8.56 -4.92 0.55
CA MET A 200 7.90 -3.78 -0.08
C MET A 200 8.88 -2.92 -0.92
N THR A 201 10.09 -3.43 -1.21
CA THR A 201 10.93 -2.85 -2.26
C THR A 201 10.38 -3.20 -3.64
N GLY A 202 10.56 -2.34 -4.64
CA GLY A 202 9.99 -2.54 -5.99
C GLY A 202 10.76 -3.54 -6.86
N PHE A 203 11.48 -4.48 -6.25
CA PHE A 203 12.31 -5.47 -6.93
C PHE A 203 12.24 -6.80 -6.19
N VAL A 204 11.88 -7.85 -6.91
CA VAL A 204 12.00 -9.22 -6.39
C VAL A 204 13.47 -9.54 -6.21
N SER A 205 13.82 -10.00 -5.02
CA SER A 205 15.14 -10.56 -4.72
C SER A 205 15.04 -12.07 -4.58
N ARG A 206 16.05 -12.81 -5.05
CA ARG A 206 16.13 -14.25 -4.79
C ARG A 206 16.28 -14.48 -3.28
N GLY A 207 15.54 -15.45 -2.76
CA GLY A 207 15.57 -15.82 -1.34
C GLY A 207 14.42 -15.22 -0.54
N HIS A 208 14.55 -15.22 0.78
CA HIS A 208 13.53 -14.70 1.68
C HIS A 208 13.48 -13.17 1.61
N MET A 209 12.29 -12.62 1.34
CA MET A 209 11.99 -11.19 1.38
C MET A 209 11.18 -10.88 2.63
N PRO A 210 11.79 -10.37 3.72
CA PRO A 210 11.11 -10.21 4.99
C PRO A 210 10.06 -9.10 4.95
N LEU A 211 8.89 -9.39 5.50
CA LEU A 211 7.90 -8.39 5.89
C LEU A 211 8.36 -7.74 7.20
N SER A 212 9.08 -6.64 7.08
CA SER A 212 9.82 -6.07 8.20
C SER A 212 8.95 -5.21 9.13
N ARG A 213 9.46 -4.96 10.33
CA ARG A 213 8.87 -3.99 11.27
C ARG A 213 8.70 -2.60 10.68
N LEU A 214 9.52 -2.20 9.69
CA LEU A 214 9.35 -0.94 8.97
C LEU A 214 8.01 -0.89 8.24
N THR A 215 7.70 -1.94 7.48
CA THR A 215 6.43 -2.05 6.75
C THR A 215 5.24 -2.10 7.71
N LEU A 216 5.35 -2.83 8.83
CA LEU A 216 4.31 -2.79 9.88
C LEU A 216 4.14 -1.40 10.48
N GLY A 217 5.22 -0.62 10.60
CA GLY A 217 5.16 0.79 11.03
C GLY A 217 4.30 1.62 10.07
N ALA A 218 4.49 1.43 8.77
CA ALA A 218 3.67 2.11 7.76
C ALA A 218 2.20 1.68 7.79
N LEU A 219 1.91 0.41 8.08
CA LEU A 219 0.55 -0.08 8.31
C LEU A 219 -0.10 0.57 9.55
N ALA A 220 0.67 0.73 10.63
CA ALA A 220 0.19 1.42 11.83
C ALA A 220 -0.17 2.89 11.56
N ASP A 221 0.68 3.61 10.82
CA ASP A 221 0.41 4.98 10.39
C ASP A 221 -0.85 5.07 9.50
N LEU A 222 -1.14 4.04 8.69
CA LEU A 222 -2.38 3.97 7.90
C LEU A 222 -3.64 3.80 8.77
N GLY A 223 -3.49 3.36 10.02
CA GLY A 223 -4.57 3.16 10.98
C GLY A 223 -4.85 1.71 11.35
N TYR A 224 -4.01 0.76 10.92
CA TYR A 224 -4.10 -0.63 11.36
C TYR A 224 -3.53 -0.81 12.78
N SER A 225 -4.12 -1.70 13.56
CA SER A 225 -3.47 -2.24 14.76
C SER A 225 -2.47 -3.31 14.30
N VAL A 226 -1.20 -3.21 14.69
CA VAL A 226 -0.15 -4.12 14.19
C VAL A 226 0.55 -4.86 15.32
N ASP A 227 0.90 -6.12 15.08
CA ASP A 227 1.76 -6.90 15.96
C ASP A 227 3.20 -6.88 15.44
N TYR A 228 4.02 -6.00 16.01
CA TYR A 228 5.43 -5.92 15.63
C TYR A 228 6.27 -7.14 16.01
N ALA A 229 5.79 -8.02 16.89
CA ALA A 229 6.46 -9.27 17.21
C ALA A 229 6.29 -10.32 16.09
N ALA A 230 5.26 -10.19 15.27
CA ALA A 230 4.99 -11.05 14.10
C ALA A 230 5.76 -10.62 12.83
N ALA A 231 6.56 -9.54 12.90
CA ALA A 231 7.42 -9.12 11.81
C ALA A 231 8.55 -10.12 11.55
N ASP A 232 8.93 -10.26 10.29
CA ASP A 232 10.10 -11.07 9.94
C ASP A 232 11.39 -10.41 10.45
N ALA A 233 12.38 -11.25 10.78
CA ALA A 233 13.70 -10.77 11.14
C ALA A 233 14.31 -10.01 9.94
N TYR A 234 14.65 -8.73 10.18
CA TYR A 234 15.20 -7.85 9.16
C TYR A 234 16.20 -6.90 9.79
N ALA A 235 17.26 -6.58 9.04
CA ALA A 235 18.25 -5.58 9.40
C ALA A 235 18.56 -4.73 8.17
N LEU A 236 18.81 -3.43 8.37
CA LEU A 236 19.36 -2.60 7.31
C LEU A 236 20.75 -3.13 6.95
N ALA A 237 20.96 -3.41 5.67
CA ALA A 237 22.29 -3.71 5.20
C ALA A 237 23.17 -2.48 5.44
N ASN A 238 24.28 -2.65 6.18
CA ASN A 238 25.37 -1.69 6.07
C ASN A 238 25.73 -1.64 4.58
N VAL A 239 25.80 -0.44 4.00
CA VAL A 239 25.74 -0.11 2.56
C VAL A 239 26.90 -0.72 1.70
N ALA A 240 27.62 -1.72 2.19
CA ALA A 240 28.79 -2.32 1.56
C ALA A 240 28.55 -3.64 0.80
N ALA A 241 27.33 -4.21 0.77
CA ALA A 241 27.11 -5.47 0.07
C ALA A 241 25.70 -5.61 -0.51
N GLN A 242 25.50 -5.20 -1.76
CA GLN A 242 24.35 -5.65 -2.57
C GLN A 242 24.81 -5.78 -4.04
N GLY A 243 25.42 -6.92 -4.36
CA GLY A 243 25.59 -7.41 -5.73
C GLY A 243 24.85 -8.73 -5.84
N LEU A 244 23.55 -8.67 -6.07
CA LEU A 244 22.72 -9.82 -6.43
C LEU A 244 21.91 -9.43 -7.67
N GLU A 245 21.73 -10.37 -8.59
CA GLU A 245 20.89 -10.23 -9.78
C GLU A 245 19.46 -9.82 -9.35
N THR A 246 19.05 -8.60 -9.68
CA THR A 246 17.71 -8.04 -9.37
C THR A 246 16.96 -7.78 -10.66
N PHE A 247 15.66 -8.08 -10.68
CA PHE A 247 14.78 -7.79 -11.81
C PHE A 247 13.81 -6.65 -11.44
N PRO A 248 13.66 -5.61 -12.28
CA PRO A 248 12.71 -4.52 -12.04
C PRO A 248 11.26 -5.02 -12.10
N ILE A 249 10.42 -4.49 -11.22
CA ILE A 249 8.96 -4.70 -11.24
C ILE A 249 8.32 -3.58 -12.07
N VAL A 250 7.48 -3.93 -13.06
CA VAL A 250 6.73 -2.99 -13.92
C VAL A 250 5.22 -3.18 -13.67
N GLU A 251 4.53 -2.13 -13.21
CA GLU A 251 3.13 -2.19 -12.73
C GLU A 251 2.28 -0.96 -13.17
N ARG A 252 0.94 -1.11 -13.18
CA ARG A 252 -0.06 -0.03 -13.30
C ARG A 252 -1.04 0.04 -12.10
N LEU A 253 -1.29 1.26 -11.59
CA LEU A 253 -2.13 1.55 -10.42
C LEU A 253 -3.64 1.65 -10.72
N ILE A 254 -4.45 1.36 -9.69
CA ILE A 254 -5.89 1.67 -9.64
C ILE A 254 -6.18 2.66 -8.50
N THR A 255 -6.77 3.81 -8.83
CA THR A 255 -7.24 4.78 -7.82
C THR A 255 -8.55 4.28 -7.19
N PRO A 256 -8.66 4.23 -5.85
CA PRO A 256 -9.88 3.79 -5.17
C PRO A 256 -10.95 4.88 -5.16
N ASP A 257 -12.20 4.44 -5.18
CA ASP A 257 -13.35 5.31 -4.93
C ASP A 257 -13.45 5.65 -3.43
N GLY A 258 -13.79 6.91 -3.11
CA GLY A 258 -14.09 7.35 -1.74
C GLY A 258 -12.95 7.99 -0.95
N LEU A 259 -11.74 8.10 -1.51
CA LEU A 259 -10.75 9.06 -1.01
C LEU A 259 -11.26 10.48 -1.34
N ARG A 260 -11.59 11.27 -0.30
CA ARG A 260 -11.88 12.69 -0.52
C ARG A 260 -10.56 13.39 -0.84
N ASP A 261 -10.45 13.97 -2.03
CA ASP A 261 -9.38 14.90 -2.36
C ASP A 261 -9.36 16.00 -1.29
N VAL A 262 -8.26 16.07 -0.55
CA VAL A 262 -8.00 17.23 0.29
C VAL A 262 -7.60 18.33 -0.70
N PRO A 263 -8.29 19.48 -0.76
CA PRO A 263 -7.87 20.56 -1.63
C PRO A 263 -6.45 20.97 -1.23
N HIS A 264 -5.49 20.81 -2.13
CA HIS A 264 -4.18 21.41 -1.97
C HIS A 264 -4.36 22.92 -2.13
N GLU A 265 -4.32 23.66 -1.01
CA GLU A 265 -4.22 25.12 -1.05
C GLU A 265 -2.92 25.52 -1.76
N HIS A 266 -3.04 26.47 -2.68
CA HIS A 266 -2.02 26.98 -3.60
C HIS A 266 -0.86 27.69 -2.91
#